data_AF-A0A8T1QF62-F1
#
_entry.id   AF-A0A8T1QF62-F1
#
_cell.length_a   1.000
_cell.length_b   1.000
_cell.length_c   1.000
_cell.angle_alpha   90.00
_cell.angle_beta   90.00
_cell.angle_gamma   90.00
#
_symmetry.space_group_name_H-M   'P 1'
#
loop_
_entity.id
_entity.type
_entity.pdbx_description
1 polymer ?
#
loop_
_entity_poly.entity_id
_entity_poly.type
_entity_poly.pdbx_seq_one_letter_code
_entity_poly.pdbx_strand_id
1 'polypeptide(L)'
;MGAPQRLHIAFSIYNRIEVPYLNSFESPRLFSTHLSYALLPTSVQDSACKIVYVCRNPKDTFVSLWHFLNRVHSMADPLEEDFDKFCRGVSPFGPY
;
A
#
# COMPACT_ATOMS: atom_id res chain seq x y z
N MET A 1 -8.18 15.06 -27.82
CA MET A 1 -8.06 15.56 -26.43
C MET A 1 -8.44 14.43 -25.50
N GLY A 2 -7.46 13.64 -25.04
CA GLY A 2 -7.70 12.50 -24.15
C GLY A 2 -7.49 12.93 -22.70
N ALA A 3 -8.47 12.66 -21.85
CA ALA A 3 -8.41 12.98 -20.42
C ALA A 3 -7.19 12.32 -19.75
N PRO A 4 -6.51 12.99 -18.80
CA PRO A 4 -5.36 12.42 -18.12
C PRO A 4 -5.83 11.24 -17.24
N GLN A 5 -5.26 10.07 -17.51
CA GLN A 5 -5.49 8.85 -16.76
C GLN A 5 -5.02 9.08 -15.31
N ARG A 6 -5.99 9.16 -14.40
CA ARG A 6 -5.80 9.48 -12.99
C ARG A 6 -5.26 8.24 -12.28
N LEU A 7 -3.95 8.04 -12.30
CA LEU A 7 -3.29 6.93 -11.60
C LEU A 7 -3.19 7.25 -10.10
N HIS A 8 -4.23 6.89 -9.35
CA HIS A 8 -4.23 6.95 -7.88
C HIS A 8 -3.46 5.75 -7.31
N ILE A 9 -2.13 5.79 -7.33
CA ILE A 9 -1.27 4.76 -6.71
C ILE A 9 -0.66 5.32 -5.42
N ALA A 10 -1.49 5.82 -4.51
CA ALA A 10 -1.01 6.27 -3.20
C ALA A 10 -2.04 5.93 -2.12
N PHE A 11 -1.71 4.97 -1.27
CA PHE A 11 -2.28 4.97 0.06
C PHE A 11 -1.52 5.98 0.92
N SER A 12 -2.23 7.04 1.28
CA SER A 12 -2.19 7.84 2.50
C SER A 12 -1.16 7.48 3.59
N ILE A 13 0.14 7.53 3.29
CA ILE A 13 1.19 7.81 4.30
C ILE A 13 1.83 9.19 4.03
N TYR A 14 1.68 9.71 2.80
CA TYR A 14 2.19 11.02 2.35
C TYR A 14 1.10 12.11 2.28
N ASN A 15 0.19 12.20 3.25
CA ASN A 15 -0.83 13.27 3.34
C ASN A 15 -0.28 14.72 3.47
N ARG A 16 1.02 14.92 3.24
CA ARG A 16 1.67 16.25 3.25
C ARG A 16 2.26 16.67 1.90
N ILE A 17 2.16 15.85 0.86
CA ILE A 17 2.69 16.20 -0.45
C ILE A 17 1.51 16.42 -1.37
N GLU A 18 1.28 17.67 -1.78
CA GLU A 18 0.54 17.96 -3.00
C GLU A 18 1.22 17.14 -4.10
N VAL A 19 0.62 16.02 -4.50
CA VAL A 19 1.24 15.15 -5.51
C VAL A 19 1.29 15.95 -6.79
N PRO A 20 2.47 16.39 -7.26
CA PRO A 20 2.59 16.95 -8.59
C PRO A 20 2.10 15.87 -9.56
N TYR A 21 1.58 16.27 -10.71
CA TYR A 21 1.27 15.31 -11.77
C TYR A 21 2.45 14.33 -11.89
N LEU A 22 2.22 13.02 -11.73
CA LEU A 22 3.29 12.01 -11.72
C LEU A 22 4.22 12.09 -12.96
N ASN A 23 3.73 12.75 -14.01
CA ASN A 23 4.43 13.05 -15.25
C ASN A 23 5.53 14.12 -15.13
N SER A 24 5.58 14.91 -14.05
CA SER A 24 6.61 15.94 -13.85
C SER A 24 7.93 15.39 -13.30
N PHE A 25 7.95 14.13 -12.85
CA PHE A 25 9.16 13.50 -12.35
C PHE A 25 10.04 12.97 -13.50
N GLU A 26 11.32 13.34 -13.48
CA GLU A 26 12.35 12.82 -14.39
C GLU A 26 12.56 11.31 -14.20
N SER A 27 13.00 10.63 -15.26
CA SER A 27 13.26 9.19 -15.21
C SER A 27 14.71 8.89 -14.79
N PRO A 28 14.96 7.80 -14.02
CA PRO A 28 13.99 6.80 -13.56
C PRO A 28 13.18 7.26 -12.35
N ARG A 29 11.87 6.97 -12.35
CA ARG A 29 10.95 7.28 -11.25
C ARG A 29 10.87 6.12 -10.26
N LEU A 30 10.82 6.43 -8.97
CA LEU A 30 10.65 5.46 -7.89
C LEU A 30 9.32 5.68 -7.18
N PHE A 31 8.49 4.64 -7.15
CA PHE A 31 7.19 4.63 -6.48
C PHE A 31 7.06 3.38 -5.61
N SER A 32 6.25 3.45 -4.56
CA SER A 32 5.91 2.33 -3.70
C SER A 32 4.40 2.24 -3.49
N THR A 33 3.90 1.03 -3.27
CA THR A 33 2.48 0.78 -3.05
C THR A 33 2.29 -0.49 -2.21
N HIS A 34 1.19 -0.54 -1.48
CA HIS A 34 0.72 -1.75 -0.77
C HIS A 34 -0.39 -2.49 -1.56
N LEU A 35 -0.78 -1.99 -2.74
CA LEU A 35 -1.78 -2.66 -3.58
C LEU A 35 -1.27 -4.04 -4.02
N SER A 36 -2.17 -5.02 -4.01
CA SER A 36 -1.92 -6.31 -4.64
C SER A 36 -1.72 -6.15 -6.15
N TYR A 37 -1.00 -7.08 -6.77
CA TYR A 37 -0.66 -7.01 -8.19
C TYR A 37 -1.91 -6.84 -9.08
N ALA A 38 -3.00 -7.55 -8.76
CA ALA A 38 -4.26 -7.49 -9.50
C ALA A 38 -4.94 -6.11 -9.47
N LEU A 39 -4.64 -5.28 -8.47
CA LEU A 39 -5.19 -3.93 -8.32
C LEU A 39 -4.26 -2.84 -8.86
N LEU A 40 -3.07 -3.20 -9.36
CA LEU A 40 -2.19 -2.23 -10.00
C LEU A 40 -2.85 -1.69 -11.28
N PRO A 41 -2.65 -0.42 -11.64
CA PRO A 41 -3.16 0.07 -12.91
C PRO A 41 -2.57 -0.67 -14.10
N THR A 42 -3.37 -0.84 -15.16
CA THR A 42 -2.93 -1.48 -16.41
C THR A 42 -1.70 -0.80 -17.00
N SER A 43 -1.59 0.53 -16.88
CA SER A 43 -0.42 1.28 -17.31
C SER A 43 0.88 0.88 -16.60
N VAL A 44 0.82 0.28 -15.41
CA VAL A 44 1.98 -0.27 -14.70
C VAL A 44 2.21 -1.71 -15.14
N GLN A 45 1.16 -2.52 -15.18
CA GLN A 45 1.21 -3.94 -15.57
C GLN A 45 1.76 -4.13 -16.99
N ASP A 46 1.37 -3.27 -17.93
CA ASP A 46 1.76 -3.35 -19.35
C ASP A 46 3.06 -2.59 -19.66
N SER A 47 3.65 -1.91 -18.67
CA SER A 47 4.86 -1.12 -18.87
C SER A 47 6.15 -1.94 -18.74
N ALA A 48 7.24 -1.42 -19.28
CA ALA A 48 8.60 -1.95 -19.05
C ALA A 48 9.17 -1.58 -17.67
N CYS A 49 8.36 -1.05 -16.74
CA CYS A 49 8.84 -0.71 -15.41
C CYS A 49 9.18 -2.00 -14.62
N LYS A 50 10.13 -1.89 -13.69
CA LYS A 50 10.53 -3.01 -12.85
C LYS A 50 9.75 -2.96 -11.55
N ILE A 51 9.14 -4.09 -11.18
CA ILE A 51 8.43 -4.27 -9.91
C ILE A 51 9.33 -5.06 -8.97
N VAL A 52 9.58 -4.52 -7.78
CA VAL A 52 10.26 -5.22 -6.69
C VAL A 52 9.24 -5.45 -5.59
N TYR A 53 8.94 -6.72 -5.30
CA TYR A 53 8.03 -7.11 -4.24
C TYR A 53 8.83 -7.58 -3.01
N VAL A 54 8.48 -7.07 -1.84
CA VAL A 54 9.14 -7.40 -0.57
C VAL A 54 8.16 -8.17 0.31
N CYS A 55 8.50 -9.42 0.61
CA CYS A 55 7.73 -10.26 1.53
C CYS A 55 8.36 -10.26 2.92
N ARG A 56 7.55 -10.52 3.94
CA ARG A 56 7.98 -10.75 5.33
C ARG A 56 7.13 -11.86 5.93
N ASN A 57 7.64 -12.63 6.89
CA ASN A 57 6.81 -13.65 7.55
C ASN A 57 5.48 -13.05 8.06
N PRO A 58 4.30 -13.64 7.77
CA PRO A 58 3.00 -13.07 8.16
C PRO A 58 2.89 -12.76 9.65
N LYS A 59 3.52 -13.57 10.52
CA LYS A 59 3.52 -13.34 11.97
C LYS A 59 4.28 -12.06 12.33
N ASP A 60 5.43 -11.83 11.71
CA ASP A 60 6.22 -10.62 11.93
C ASP A 60 5.56 -9.38 11.30
N THR A 61 4.88 -9.56 10.16
CA THR A 61 4.07 -8.53 9.51
C THR A 61 2.91 -8.10 10.41
N PHE A 62 2.19 -9.06 11.00
CA PHE A 62 1.11 -8.79 11.95
C PHE A 62 1.59 -7.99 13.16
N VAL A 63 2.67 -8.43 13.83
CA VAL A 63 3.21 -7.72 15.00
C VAL A 63 3.59 -6.28 14.63
N SER A 64 4.22 -6.08 13.47
CA SER A 64 4.56 -4.74 12.97
C SER A 64 3.33 -3.87 12.68
N LEU A 65 2.29 -4.45 12.07
CA LEU A 65 1.04 -3.77 11.76
C LEU A 65 0.30 -3.37 13.05
N TRP A 66 0.21 -4.28 14.01
CA TRP A 66 -0.41 -4.04 15.32
C TRP A 66 0.25 -2.86 16.04
N HIS A 67 1.59 -2.85 16.14
CA HIS A 67 2.31 -1.71 16.71
C HIS A 67 2.11 -0.39 15.93
N PHE A 68 2.07 -0.45 14.60
CA PHE A 68 1.84 0.73 13.76
C PHE A 68 0.43 1.30 13.98
N LEU A 69 -0.60 0.45 13.96
CA LEU A 69 -1.98 0.85 14.16
C LEU A 69 -2.21 1.44 15.55
N ASN A 70 -1.63 0.85 16.60
CA ASN A 70 -1.76 1.35 17.98
C ASN A 70 -1.09 2.71 18.19
N ARG A 71 -0.11 3.05 17.34
CA ARG A 71 0.53 4.37 17.36
C ARG A 71 -0.29 5.42 16.60
N VAL A 72 -0.98 5.02 15.53
CA VAL A 72 -1.75 5.91 14.66
C VAL A 72 -3.18 6.12 15.18
N HIS A 73 -3.76 5.07 15.75
CA HIS A 73 -5.12 5.05 16.31
C HIS A 73 -5.02 4.70 17.80
N SER A 74 -5.57 5.55 18.66
CA SER A 74 -5.49 5.39 20.12
C SER A 74 -6.39 4.28 20.69
N MET A 75 -6.94 3.39 19.85
CA MET A 75 -7.90 2.36 20.23
C MET A 75 -7.54 1.08 19.48
N ALA A 76 -6.89 0.15 20.18
CA ALA A 76 -6.60 -1.19 19.69
C ALA A 76 -7.59 -2.16 20.31
N ASP A 77 -8.12 -3.08 19.51
CA ASP A 77 -8.78 -4.26 20.06
C ASP A 77 -7.72 -5.12 20.79
N PRO A 78 -8.14 -6.07 21.64
CA PRO A 78 -7.20 -7.03 22.22
C PRO A 78 -6.37 -7.72 21.12
N LEU A 79 -5.08 -7.95 21.38
CA LEU A 79 -4.13 -8.52 20.39
C LEU A 79 -4.66 -9.79 19.70
N GLU A 80 -5.32 -10.67 20.45
CA GLU A 80 -5.90 -11.91 19.93
C GLU A 80 -7.02 -11.66 18.91
N GLU A 81 -7.85 -10.64 19.13
CA GLU A 81 -8.93 -10.28 18.23
C GLU A 81 -8.39 -9.67 16.93
N ASP A 82 -7.41 -8.77 17.05
CA ASP A 82 -6.70 -8.22 15.89
C ASP A 82 -5.97 -9.32 15.10
N PHE A 83 -5.43 -10.31 15.80
CA PHE A 83 -4.78 -11.46 15.17
C PHE A 83 -5.78 -12.36 14.42
N ASP A 84 -6.97 -12.61 14.99
CA ASP A 84 -8.04 -13.33 14.30
C ASP A 84 -8.49 -12.58 13.04
N LYS A 85 -8.71 -11.26 13.15
CA LYS A 85 -9.05 -10.39 12.01
C LYS A 85 -7.99 -10.49 10.92
N PHE A 86 -6.71 -10.40 11.28
CA PHE A 86 -5.60 -10.55 10.33
C PHE A 86 -5.61 -11.91 9.64
N CYS A 87 -5.78 -13.01 10.40
CA CYS A 87 -5.85 -14.37 9.86
C CYS A 87 -7.04 -14.57 8.89
N ARG A 88 -8.15 -13.88 9.13
CA ARG A 88 -9.34 -13.88 8.26
C ARG A 88 -9.24 -12.92 7.07
N GLY A 89 -8.11 -12.22 6.94
CA GLY A 89 -7.87 -11.23 5.89
C GLY A 89 -8.59 -9.89 6.10
N VAL A 90 -9.17 -9.66 7.28
CA VAL A 90 -9.82 -8.40 7.66
C VAL A 90 -8.75 -7.46 8.23
N SER A 91 -7.90 -6.96 7.36
CA SER A 91 -6.80 -6.04 7.71
C SER A 91 -6.55 -5.04 6.57
N PRO A 92 -5.87 -3.90 6.81
CA PRO A 92 -5.48 -3.00 5.74
C PRO A 92 -4.69 -3.73 4.64
N PHE A 93 -5.18 -3.64 3.41
CA PHE A 93 -4.65 -4.35 2.22
C PHE A 93 -4.66 -5.88 2.28
N GLY A 94 -5.35 -6.46 3.27
CA GLY A 94 -5.57 -7.89 3.34
C GLY A 94 -6.52 -8.39 2.23
N PRO A 95 -6.61 -9.71 2.04
CA PRO A 95 -5.89 -10.75 2.78
C PRO A 95 -4.39 -10.77 2.51
N TYR A 96 -3.59 -11.15 3.53
CA TYR A 96 -2.14 -11.31 3.41
C TYR A 96 -1.76 -12.55 2.59
#